data_AF-A0AAW1UN89-F1
#
_entry.id   AF-A0AAW1UN89-F1
#
_cell.length_a   1.000
_cell.length_b   1.000
_cell.length_c   1.000
_cell.angle_alpha   90.00
_cell.angle_beta   90.00
_cell.angle_gamma   90.00
#
_symmetry.space_group_name_H-M   'P 1'
#
loop_
_entity.id
_entity.type
_entity.pdbx_description
1 polymer ?
#
loop_
_entity_poly.entity_id
_entity_poly.type
_entity_poly.pdbx_seq_one_letter_code
_entity_poly.pdbx_strand_id
1 'polypeptide(L)'
;MEFLKQCDLLRIEDILPFFSDFVTIEHFKEAISNSLKEYNQRILDLKEEMEEATKSAEMVREDIQSFRNKCTYINSSDVCDICNMLILIRPFYIFPCYHKFHSDCLREELEPLLGPGKKNKLAELDRRLITLNRVDNVSVGSTGMSNVELCRMEIDNIVASECLYCGENMIKNIDKPFVDDAEYEKMKKEWE
;
A
#
# COMPACT_ATOMS: atom_id res chain seq x y z
N MET A 1 -9.49 -44.36 23.80
CA MET A 1 -8.73 -43.10 23.69
C MET A 1 -7.87 -43.04 22.42
N GLU A 2 -7.46 -44.16 21.81
CA GLU A 2 -6.86 -44.17 20.46
C GLU A 2 -7.77 -43.55 19.39
N PHE A 3 -9.11 -43.70 19.52
CA PHE A 3 -10.07 -43.13 18.58
C PHE A 3 -10.08 -41.60 18.54
N LEU A 4 -9.85 -40.93 19.68
CA LEU A 4 -9.65 -39.47 19.76
C LEU A 4 -8.32 -39.03 19.13
N LYS A 5 -7.32 -39.92 19.07
CA LYS A 5 -6.03 -39.68 18.41
C LYS A 5 -6.06 -39.99 16.90
N GLN A 6 -7.12 -40.66 16.41
CA GLN A 6 -7.29 -41.04 15.02
C GLN A 6 -8.10 -40.02 14.21
N CYS A 7 -8.71 -39.02 14.86
CA CYS A 7 -9.57 -38.04 14.21
C CYS A 7 -9.34 -36.65 14.82
N ASP A 8 -8.66 -35.77 14.07
CA ASP A 8 -8.29 -34.41 14.51
C ASP A 8 -9.49 -33.46 14.67
N LEU A 9 -10.67 -33.85 14.20
CA LEU A 9 -11.89 -33.02 14.22
C LEU A 9 -12.77 -33.26 15.45
N LEU A 10 -12.57 -34.36 16.18
CA LEU A 10 -13.47 -34.80 17.25
C LEU A 10 -12.82 -34.54 18.60
N ARG A 11 -13.34 -33.58 19.38
CA ARG A 11 -12.76 -33.17 20.66
C ARG A 11 -13.39 -33.94 21.80
N ILE A 12 -12.68 -34.01 22.93
CA ILE A 12 -13.23 -34.62 24.16
C ILE A 12 -14.47 -33.88 24.68
N GLU A 13 -14.54 -32.58 24.39
CA GLU A 13 -15.68 -31.68 24.64
C GLU A 13 -16.97 -32.21 23.99
N ASP A 14 -16.89 -32.80 22.80
CA ASP A 14 -18.04 -33.25 22.01
C ASP A 14 -18.63 -34.57 22.53
N ILE A 15 -17.83 -35.35 23.24
CA ILE A 15 -18.21 -36.68 23.74
C ILE A 15 -18.60 -36.64 25.22
N LEU A 16 -18.13 -35.61 25.96
CA LEU A 16 -18.41 -35.37 27.38
C LEU A 16 -19.91 -35.51 27.77
N PRO A 17 -20.87 -34.99 26.98
CA PRO A 17 -22.30 -35.09 27.28
C PRO A 17 -22.90 -36.50 27.16
N PHE A 18 -22.23 -37.41 26.48
CA PHE A 18 -22.74 -38.76 26.18
C PHE A 18 -22.29 -39.81 27.20
N PHE A 19 -21.54 -39.42 28.24
CA PHE A 19 -21.10 -40.34 29.29
C PHE A 19 -22.15 -40.46 30.40
N SER A 20 -22.28 -41.67 30.96
CA SER A 20 -23.12 -41.91 32.14
C SER A 20 -22.42 -41.43 33.42
N ASP A 21 -23.21 -41.07 34.44
CA ASP A 21 -22.72 -40.52 35.72
C ASP A 21 -21.73 -41.42 36.49
N PHE A 22 -21.60 -42.69 36.09
CA PHE A 22 -20.80 -43.72 36.77
C PHE A 22 -19.51 -44.12 36.04
N VAL A 23 -19.17 -43.43 34.95
CA VAL A 23 -17.90 -43.67 34.25
C VAL A 23 -16.75 -43.11 35.10
N THR A 24 -15.79 -43.97 35.47
CA THR A 24 -14.60 -43.59 36.24
C THR A 24 -13.79 -42.50 35.50
N ILE A 25 -13.86 -41.27 36.02
CA ILE A 25 -13.15 -40.06 35.54
C ILE A 25 -11.64 -40.31 35.31
N GLU A 26 -11.08 -41.31 35.99
CA GLU A 26 -9.68 -41.71 35.91
C GLU A 26 -9.23 -42.07 34.49
N HIS A 27 -10.10 -42.65 33.66
CA HIS A 27 -9.77 -43.02 32.27
C HIS A 27 -9.69 -41.81 31.31
N PHE A 28 -10.22 -40.65 31.70
CA PHE A 28 -10.32 -39.45 30.85
C PHE A 28 -9.44 -38.30 31.33
N LYS A 29 -8.91 -38.40 32.54
CA LYS A 29 -8.04 -37.41 33.17
C LYS A 29 -6.90 -36.95 32.25
N GLU A 30 -6.24 -37.88 31.57
CA GLU A 30 -5.14 -37.54 30.67
C GLU A 30 -5.58 -36.78 29.41
N ALA A 31 -6.67 -37.19 28.75
CA ALA A 31 -7.15 -36.48 27.56
C ALA A 31 -7.71 -35.10 27.91
N ILE A 32 -8.43 -34.98 29.02
CA ILE A 32 -8.91 -33.67 29.51
C ILE A 32 -7.70 -32.78 29.85
N SER A 33 -6.69 -33.33 30.55
CA SER A 33 -5.48 -32.56 30.86
C SER A 33 -4.73 -32.13 29.60
N ASN A 34 -4.64 -32.97 28.59
CA ASN A 34 -3.98 -32.63 27.32
C ASN A 34 -4.77 -31.57 26.53
N SER A 35 -6.10 -31.70 26.45
CA SER A 35 -6.96 -30.70 25.78
C SER A 35 -6.89 -29.34 26.47
N LEU A 36 -6.87 -29.31 27.81
CA LEU A 36 -6.70 -28.08 28.58
C LEU A 36 -5.31 -27.47 28.39
N LYS A 37 -4.26 -28.29 28.29
CA LYS A 37 -2.90 -27.81 27.97
C LYS A 37 -2.84 -27.20 26.58
N GLU A 38 -3.42 -27.86 25.59
CA GLU A 38 -3.48 -27.36 24.22
C GLU A 38 -4.27 -26.06 24.13
N TYR A 39 -5.41 -25.95 24.83
CA TYR A 39 -6.19 -24.72 24.87
C TYR A 39 -5.41 -23.57 25.53
N ASN A 40 -4.73 -23.83 26.65
CA ASN A 40 -3.85 -22.85 27.29
C ASN A 40 -2.71 -22.43 26.35
N GLN A 41 -2.11 -23.38 25.63
CA GLN A 41 -1.06 -23.07 24.65
C GLN A 41 -1.61 -22.16 23.55
N ARG A 42 -2.75 -22.51 22.95
CA ARG A 42 -3.39 -21.65 21.92
C ARG A 42 -3.74 -20.25 22.45
N ILE A 43 -4.14 -20.13 23.72
CA ILE A 43 -4.35 -18.80 24.33
C ILE A 43 -3.04 -18.03 24.43
N LEU A 44 -1.94 -18.69 24.80
CA LEU A 44 -0.62 -18.07 24.87
C LEU A 44 -0.15 -17.64 23.48
N ASP A 45 -0.26 -18.52 22.49
CA ASP A 45 0.11 -18.24 21.09
C ASP A 45 -0.70 -17.04 20.55
N LEU A 46 -2.03 -17.03 20.78
CA LEU A 46 -2.88 -15.92 20.37
C LEU A 46 -2.54 -14.60 21.08
N LYS A 47 -2.16 -14.66 22.37
CA LYS A 47 -1.71 -13.48 23.10
C LYS A 47 -0.40 -12.93 22.53
N GLU A 48 0.54 -13.81 22.18
CA GLU A 48 1.79 -13.44 21.54
C GLU A 48 1.54 -12.80 20.17
N GLU A 49 0.69 -13.41 19.32
CA GLU A 49 0.29 -12.83 18.04
C GLU A 49 -0.36 -11.45 18.20
N MET A 50 -1.22 -11.28 19.21
CA MET A 50 -1.84 -9.98 19.52
C MET A 50 -0.81 -8.94 19.94
N GLU A 51 0.17 -9.32 20.77
CA GLU A 51 1.24 -8.44 21.23
C GLU A 51 2.16 -8.04 20.07
N GLU A 52 2.54 -8.98 19.21
CA GLU A 52 3.35 -8.73 18.01
C GLU A 52 2.62 -7.81 17.03
N ALA A 53 1.35 -8.06 16.74
CA ALA A 53 0.54 -7.21 15.87
C ALA A 53 0.38 -5.80 16.45
N THR A 54 0.21 -5.68 17.77
CA THR A 54 0.12 -4.39 18.45
C THR A 54 1.43 -3.62 18.34
N LYS A 55 2.55 -4.27 18.62
CA LYS A 55 3.89 -3.68 18.51
C LYS A 55 4.20 -3.24 17.07
N SER A 56 3.83 -4.05 16.08
CA SER A 56 3.94 -3.69 14.66
C SER A 56 3.13 -2.44 14.33
N ALA A 57 1.88 -2.37 14.80
CA ALA A 57 1.03 -1.21 14.60
C ALA A 57 1.57 0.06 15.31
N GLU A 58 2.22 -0.08 16.47
CA GLU A 58 2.87 1.02 17.17
C GLU A 58 4.07 1.56 16.39
N MET A 59 4.95 0.68 15.90
CA MET A 59 6.09 1.07 15.05
C MET A 59 5.63 1.85 13.82
N VAL A 60 4.57 1.40 13.13
CA VAL A 60 4.01 2.11 11.98
C VAL A 60 3.49 3.50 12.37
N ARG A 61 2.84 3.65 13.53
CA ARG A 61 2.37 4.96 14.01
C ARG A 61 3.52 5.90 14.34
N GLU A 62 4.57 5.40 14.98
CA GLU A 62 5.79 6.16 15.27
C GLU A 62 6.47 6.63 13.98
N ASP A 63 6.57 5.74 12.99
CA ASP A 63 7.10 6.10 11.67
C ASP A 63 6.28 7.22 11.04
N ILE A 64 4.94 7.09 10.97
CA ILE A 64 4.05 8.14 10.45
C ILE A 64 4.29 9.48 11.17
N GLN A 65 4.42 9.46 12.50
CA GLN A 65 4.67 10.66 13.28
C GLN A 65 6.05 11.27 12.98
N SER A 66 7.09 10.45 12.87
CA SER A 66 8.44 10.89 12.54
C SER A 66 8.50 11.51 11.14
N PHE A 67 7.78 10.93 10.17
CA PHE A 67 7.72 11.40 8.79
C PHE A 67 7.09 12.78 8.66
N ARG A 68 6.11 13.14 9.51
CA ARG A 68 5.49 14.48 9.51
C ARG A 68 6.47 15.61 9.82
N ASN A 69 7.56 15.32 10.52
CA ASN A 69 8.55 16.31 10.96
C ASN A 69 9.82 16.30 10.07
N LYS A 70 9.85 15.52 9.00
CA LYS A 70 10.99 15.49 8.08
C LYS A 70 10.91 16.68 7.12
N CYS A 71 12.05 17.31 6.87
CA CYS A 71 12.21 18.37 5.89
C CYS A 71 13.23 17.93 4.84
N THR A 72 12.98 18.28 3.57
CA THR A 72 13.91 18.05 2.47
C THR A 72 14.47 19.38 2.00
N TYR A 73 15.80 19.46 1.88
CA TYR A 73 16.47 20.64 1.34
C TYR A 73 16.61 20.50 -0.18
N ILE A 74 16.32 21.59 -0.90
CA ILE A 74 16.45 21.66 -2.35
C ILE A 74 17.56 22.65 -2.68
N ASN A 75 18.52 22.21 -3.48
CA ASN A 75 19.57 23.07 -4.01
C ASN A 75 19.17 23.62 -5.38
N SER A 76 19.70 24.78 -5.74
CA SER A 76 19.46 25.37 -7.07
C SER A 76 20.01 24.53 -8.23
N SER A 77 20.93 23.61 -7.95
CA SER A 77 21.51 22.67 -8.90
C SER A 77 20.75 21.34 -9.00
N ASP A 78 19.68 21.15 -8.22
CA ASP A 78 18.91 19.91 -8.26
C ASP A 78 18.21 19.74 -9.60
N VAL A 79 18.20 18.51 -10.08
CA VAL A 79 17.63 18.11 -11.37
C VAL A 79 16.45 17.16 -11.19
N CYS A 80 15.62 17.06 -12.23
CA CYS A 80 14.57 16.05 -12.36
C CYS A 80 15.19 14.70 -12.74
N ASP A 81 14.77 13.62 -12.08
CA ASP A 81 15.32 12.27 -12.30
C ASP A 81 14.92 11.65 -13.66
N ILE A 82 13.93 12.23 -14.35
CA ILE A 82 13.47 11.75 -15.67
C ILE A 82 14.19 12.49 -16.80
N CYS A 83 14.18 13.83 -16.79
CA CYS A 83 14.68 14.65 -17.90
C CYS A 83 16.05 15.29 -17.66
N ASN A 84 16.64 15.14 -16.46
CA ASN A 84 17.92 15.70 -16.04
C ASN A 84 18.04 17.24 -16.15
N MET A 85 16.92 17.95 -16.30
CA MET A 85 16.87 19.42 -16.29
C MET A 85 16.63 19.94 -14.86
N LEU A 86 17.02 21.19 -14.60
CA LEU A 86 16.87 21.85 -13.29
C LEU A 86 15.42 21.76 -12.77
N ILE A 87 15.25 21.34 -11.51
CA ILE A 87 13.92 21.06 -10.95
C ILE A 87 13.08 22.35 -10.75
N LEU A 88 13.73 23.46 -10.39
CA LEU A 88 13.09 24.71 -9.99
C LEU A 88 12.46 25.51 -11.14
N ILE A 89 12.62 25.08 -12.41
CA ILE A 89 12.14 25.82 -13.58
C ILE A 89 10.65 25.56 -13.89
N ARG A 90 10.07 24.49 -13.33
CA ARG A 90 8.69 24.03 -13.56
C ARG A 90 8.07 23.57 -12.24
N PRO A 91 6.74 23.44 -12.15
CA PRO A 91 6.10 22.76 -11.02
C PRO A 91 6.67 21.35 -10.85
N PHE A 92 6.93 20.94 -9.62
CA PHE A 92 7.65 19.70 -9.32
C PHE A 92 7.06 18.96 -8.13
N TYR A 93 7.37 17.67 -8.04
CA TYR A 93 7.10 16.79 -6.91
C TYR A 93 8.41 16.32 -6.30
N ILE A 94 8.45 16.25 -4.97
CA ILE A 94 9.56 15.67 -4.22
C ILE A 94 8.98 14.65 -3.27
N PHE A 95 9.51 13.44 -3.35
CA PHE A 95 9.09 12.36 -2.50
C PHE A 95 10.01 12.26 -1.26
N PRO A 96 9.52 11.69 -0.14
CA PRO A 96 10.35 11.44 1.05
C PRO A 96 11.56 10.51 0.82
N CYS A 97 11.57 9.78 -0.30
CA CYS A 97 12.72 8.99 -0.76
C CYS A 97 13.77 9.81 -1.55
N TYR A 98 13.65 11.14 -1.56
CA TYR A 98 14.53 12.11 -2.23
C TYR A 98 14.46 12.19 -3.75
N HIS A 99 13.63 11.37 -4.42
CA HIS A 99 13.39 11.53 -5.85
C HIS A 99 12.59 12.79 -6.18
N LYS A 100 12.97 13.45 -7.27
CA LYS A 100 12.51 14.77 -7.69
C LYS A 100 12.08 14.68 -9.14
N PHE A 101 10.86 15.11 -9.42
CA PHE A 101 10.30 15.05 -10.76
C PHE A 101 9.59 16.35 -11.10
N HIS A 102 9.70 16.81 -12.35
CA HIS A 102 8.74 17.80 -12.82
C HIS A 102 7.35 17.18 -12.91
N SER A 103 6.31 17.99 -12.73
CA SER A 103 4.92 17.56 -12.72
C SER A 103 4.49 16.92 -14.05
N ASP A 104 4.95 17.49 -15.17
CA ASP A 104 4.79 16.97 -16.52
C ASP A 104 5.55 15.66 -16.72
N CYS A 105 6.85 15.62 -16.40
CA CYS A 105 7.65 14.40 -16.54
C CYS A 105 7.08 13.23 -15.73
N LEU A 106 6.70 13.48 -14.47
CA LEU A 106 6.11 12.45 -13.62
C LEU A 106 4.79 11.94 -14.19
N ARG A 107 3.95 12.83 -14.72
CA ARG A 107 2.65 12.47 -15.28
C ARG A 107 2.79 11.63 -16.54
N GLU A 108 3.68 12.01 -17.44
CA GLU A 108 3.94 11.28 -18.69
C GLU A 108 4.40 9.83 -18.41
N GLU A 109 5.35 9.66 -17.48
CA GLU A 109 5.83 8.33 -17.07
C GLU A 109 4.80 7.52 -16.28
N LEU A 110 3.99 8.20 -15.46
CA LEU A 110 2.97 7.55 -14.65
C LEU A 110 1.76 7.10 -15.47
N GLU A 111 1.41 7.82 -16.53
CA GLU A 111 0.23 7.55 -17.36
C GLU A 111 0.19 6.08 -17.85
N PRO A 112 1.20 5.50 -18.53
CA PRO A 112 1.12 4.10 -18.97
C PRO A 112 0.91 3.11 -17.82
N LEU A 113 1.40 3.43 -16.62
CA LEU A 113 1.41 2.56 -15.45
C LEU A 113 0.11 2.62 -14.63
N LEU A 114 -0.68 3.69 -14.78
CA LEU A 114 -1.97 3.82 -14.10
C LEU A 114 -3.02 2.84 -14.66
N GLY A 115 -3.78 2.22 -13.75
CA GLY A 115 -4.97 1.44 -14.10
C GLY A 115 -6.09 2.31 -14.72
N PRO A 116 -7.04 1.70 -15.46
CA PRO A 116 -8.05 2.42 -16.24
C PRO A 116 -8.94 3.33 -15.38
N GLY A 117 -9.25 2.94 -14.15
CA GLY A 117 -10.04 3.77 -13.23
C GLY A 117 -9.34 5.07 -12.84
N LYS A 118 -8.04 5.02 -12.49
CA LYS A 118 -7.26 6.21 -12.13
C LYS A 118 -7.03 7.10 -13.35
N LYS A 119 -6.76 6.52 -14.53
CA LYS A 119 -6.64 7.26 -15.81
C LYS A 119 -7.90 8.06 -16.13
N ASN A 120 -9.06 7.39 -16.09
CA ASN A 120 -10.33 8.04 -16.40
C ASN A 120 -10.65 9.17 -15.40
N LYS A 121 -10.38 8.94 -14.11
CA LYS A 121 -10.55 9.95 -13.07
C LYS A 121 -9.63 11.16 -13.30
N LEU A 122 -8.35 10.93 -13.63
CA LEU A 122 -7.40 11.99 -13.93
C LEU A 122 -7.86 12.84 -15.12
N ALA A 123 -8.27 12.19 -16.21
CA ALA A 123 -8.79 12.87 -17.40
C ALA A 123 -10.11 13.62 -17.16
N GLU A 124 -10.94 13.17 -16.22
CA GLU A 124 -12.13 13.90 -15.77
C GLU A 124 -11.74 15.15 -14.97
N LEU A 125 -10.82 15.01 -14.01
CA LEU A 125 -10.34 16.11 -13.19
C LEU A 125 -9.63 17.19 -14.03
N ASP A 126 -8.84 16.82 -15.03
CA ASP A 126 -8.21 17.77 -15.95
C ASP A 126 -9.27 18.56 -16.74
N ARG A 127 -10.30 17.88 -17.27
CA ARG A 127 -11.43 18.54 -17.96
C ARG A 127 -12.18 19.50 -17.03
N ARG A 128 -12.40 19.10 -15.78
CA ARG A 128 -13.05 19.92 -14.77
C ARG A 128 -12.21 21.16 -14.44
N LEU A 129 -10.89 21.02 -14.30
CA LEU A 129 -9.98 22.14 -14.07
C LEU A 129 -9.99 23.16 -15.21
N ILE A 130 -9.96 22.69 -16.47
CA ILE A 130 -10.03 23.57 -17.63
C ILE A 130 -11.33 24.38 -17.62
N THR A 131 -12.44 23.75 -17.21
CA THR A 131 -13.76 24.39 -17.14
C THR A 131 -13.80 25.43 -16.01
N LEU A 132 -13.33 25.09 -14.82
CA LEU A 132 -13.32 25.97 -13.65
C LEU A 132 -12.40 27.18 -13.84
N ASN A 133 -11.19 26.99 -14.40
CA ASN A 133 -10.27 28.08 -14.68
C ASN A 133 -10.82 29.12 -15.68
N ARG A 134 -11.83 28.77 -16.49
CA ARG A 134 -12.51 29.73 -17.38
C ARG A 134 -13.56 30.58 -16.67
N VAL A 135 -14.10 30.10 -15.54
CA VAL A 135 -15.20 30.74 -14.81
C VAL A 135 -14.69 31.55 -13.62
N ASP A 136 -13.57 31.16 -13.00
CA ASP A 136 -13.06 31.73 -11.75
C ASP A 136 -12.25 33.04 -11.86
N ASN A 137 -12.36 33.78 -12.97
CA ASN A 137 -11.81 35.15 -13.06
C ASN A 137 -12.56 36.19 -12.19
N VAL A 138 -13.55 35.80 -11.36
CA VAL A 138 -14.44 36.76 -10.66
C VAL A 138 -14.69 36.45 -9.16
N SER A 139 -14.15 35.40 -8.55
CA SER A 139 -14.47 35.08 -7.14
C SER A 139 -13.32 35.32 -6.17
N VAL A 140 -13.02 36.60 -5.93
CA VAL A 140 -12.08 37.05 -4.89
C VAL A 140 -12.88 37.29 -3.61
N GLY A 141 -13.06 36.28 -2.75
CA GLY A 141 -13.74 36.54 -1.47
C GLY A 141 -14.19 35.38 -0.58
N SER A 142 -13.84 34.11 -0.84
CA SER A 142 -14.22 33.00 0.04
C SER A 142 -13.05 32.49 0.87
N THR A 143 -13.20 32.47 2.20
CA THR A 143 -12.24 31.94 3.18
C THR A 143 -12.10 30.41 3.17
N GLY A 144 -12.66 29.74 2.16
CA GLY A 144 -12.60 28.29 1.97
C GLY A 144 -11.91 27.95 0.65
N MET A 145 -11.40 26.72 0.55
CA MET A 145 -10.74 26.25 -0.67
C MET A 145 -11.67 26.39 -1.88
N SER A 146 -11.14 26.99 -2.95
CA SER A 146 -11.84 27.10 -4.22
C SER A 146 -12.06 25.72 -4.83
N ASN A 147 -13.07 25.60 -5.70
CA ASN A 147 -13.28 24.36 -6.45
C ASN A 147 -12.07 23.99 -7.32
N VAL A 148 -11.28 24.98 -7.76
CA VAL A 148 -10.03 24.78 -8.49
C VAL A 148 -8.96 24.13 -7.61
N GLU A 149 -8.78 24.62 -6.38
CA GLU A 149 -7.81 24.04 -5.44
C GLU A 149 -8.19 22.63 -5.02
N LEU A 150 -9.48 22.36 -4.80
CA LEU A 150 -9.97 21.00 -4.53
C LEU A 150 -9.66 20.05 -5.69
N CYS A 151 -9.90 20.47 -6.93
CA CYS A 151 -9.58 19.66 -8.10
C CYS A 151 -8.07 19.42 -8.26
N ARG A 152 -7.24 20.44 -8.02
CA ARG A 152 -5.77 20.27 -8.03
C ARG A 152 -5.31 19.29 -6.97
N MET A 153 -5.82 19.39 -5.75
CA MET A 153 -5.50 18.48 -4.67
C MET A 153 -5.90 17.02 -4.99
N GLU A 154 -7.04 16.80 -5.66
CA GLU A 154 -7.41 15.46 -6.12
C GLU A 154 -6.46 14.90 -7.18
N ILE A 155 -5.95 15.75 -8.08
CA ILE A 155 -4.93 15.36 -9.06
C ILE A 155 -3.64 15.00 -8.34
N ASP A 156 -3.19 15.85 -7.42
CA ASP A 156 -1.95 15.64 -6.67
C ASP A 156 -2.03 14.34 -5.86
N ASN A 157 -3.18 14.00 -5.28
CA ASN A 157 -3.41 12.73 -4.59
C ASN A 157 -3.30 11.49 -5.50
N ILE A 158 -3.51 11.64 -6.81
CA ILE A 158 -3.33 10.55 -7.77
C ILE A 158 -1.87 10.49 -8.22
N VAL A 159 -1.33 11.63 -8.67
CA VAL A 159 0.00 11.75 -9.27
C VAL A 159 1.12 11.53 -8.24
N ALA A 160 0.99 12.08 -7.04
CA ALA A 160 1.96 11.96 -5.96
C ALA A 160 1.63 10.82 -4.97
N SER A 161 0.76 9.87 -5.36
CA SER A 161 0.37 8.76 -4.47
C SER A 161 1.55 7.86 -4.09
N GLU A 162 2.49 7.65 -5.00
CA GLU A 162 3.71 6.88 -4.77
C GLU A 162 4.86 7.40 -5.65
N CYS A 163 6.09 7.14 -5.22
CA CYS A 163 7.27 7.46 -6.03
C CYS A 163 7.41 6.44 -7.18
N LEU A 164 7.73 6.92 -8.38
CA LEU A 164 7.93 6.07 -9.55
C LEU A 164 8.98 4.95 -9.34
N TYR A 165 10.07 5.24 -8.61
CA TYR A 165 11.18 4.31 -8.41
C TYR A 165 11.16 3.53 -7.09
N CYS A 166 10.44 4.03 -6.08
CA CYS A 166 10.42 3.43 -4.74
C CYS A 166 9.04 2.88 -4.33
N GLY A 167 8.02 3.08 -5.16
CA GLY A 167 6.65 2.64 -4.90
C GLY A 167 6.37 1.20 -5.35
N GLU A 168 5.13 0.77 -5.17
CA GLU A 168 4.63 -0.49 -5.69
C GLU A 168 4.69 -0.54 -7.22
N ASN A 169 4.62 0.63 -7.86
CA ASN A 169 4.73 0.71 -9.30
C ASN A 169 6.03 0.07 -9.80
N MET A 170 7.16 0.28 -9.13
CA MET A 170 8.42 -0.38 -9.50
C MET A 170 8.32 -1.90 -9.33
N ILE A 171 7.73 -2.36 -8.23
CA ILE A 171 7.56 -3.80 -7.93
C ILE A 171 6.73 -4.49 -9.01
N LYS A 172 5.64 -3.86 -9.45
CA LYS A 172 4.74 -4.39 -10.49
C LYS A 172 5.39 -4.50 -11.87
N ASN A 173 6.50 -3.83 -12.09
CA ASN A 173 7.21 -3.82 -13.37
C ASN A 173 8.53 -4.61 -13.34
N ILE A 174 8.88 -5.28 -12.25
CA ILE A 174 10.11 -6.10 -12.15
C ILE A 174 10.15 -7.18 -13.23
N ASP A 175 9.01 -7.81 -13.52
CA ASP A 175 8.90 -8.88 -14.50
C ASP A 175 8.81 -8.37 -15.94
N LYS A 176 8.74 -7.05 -16.15
CA LYS A 176 8.69 -6.49 -17.51
C LYS A 176 10.10 -6.44 -18.10
N PRO A 177 10.32 -6.99 -19.30
CA PRO A 177 11.60 -6.84 -19.97
C PRO A 177 11.87 -5.37 -20.29
N PHE A 178 13.14 -4.97 -20.20
CA PHE A 178 13.58 -3.60 -20.49
C PHE A 178 13.37 -3.17 -21.95
N VAL A 179 13.27 -4.16 -22.84
CA VAL A 179 13.04 -3.97 -24.27
C VAL A 179 11.80 -4.80 -24.59
N ASP A 180 10.81 -4.17 -25.21
CA ASP A 180 9.64 -4.93 -25.66
C ASP A 180 10.01 -5.85 -26.83
N ASP A 181 9.22 -6.90 -27.08
CA ASP A 181 9.53 -7.87 -28.14
C ASP A 181 9.60 -7.21 -29.54
N ALA A 182 8.87 -6.12 -29.77
CA ALA A 182 8.86 -5.41 -31.05
C ALA A 182 10.11 -4.51 -31.23
N GLU A 183 10.55 -3.85 -30.16
CA GLU A 183 11.79 -3.09 -30.08
C GLU A 183 12.99 -4.03 -30.19
N TYR A 184 12.94 -5.19 -29.54
CA TYR A 184 13.98 -6.20 -29.63
C TYR A 184 14.15 -6.71 -31.07
N GLU A 185 13.04 -7.05 -31.73
CA GLU A 185 13.06 -7.44 -33.15
C GLU A 185 13.53 -6.31 -34.07
N LYS A 186 13.25 -5.05 -33.73
CA LYS A 186 13.75 -3.89 -34.48
C LYS A 186 15.26 -3.70 -34.29
N MET A 187 15.75 -3.73 -33.05
CA MET A 187 17.19 -3.62 -32.74
C MET A 187 17.98 -4.76 -33.37
N LYS A 188 17.44 -5.99 -33.33
CA LYS A 188 18.03 -7.15 -33.97
C LYS A 188 18.19 -6.95 -35.49
N LYS A 189 17.19 -6.39 -36.17
CA LYS A 189 17.26 -6.07 -37.61
C LYS A 189 18.22 -4.92 -37.92
N GLU A 190 18.42 -3.98 -37.01
CA GLU A 190 19.38 -2.88 -37.21
C GLU A 190 20.83 -3.33 -37.03
N TRP A 191 21.07 -4.48 -36.38
CA TRP A 191 22.40 -5.06 -36.15
C TRP A 191 22.78 -6.17 -37.14
N GLU A 192 21.87 -6.58 -38.02
CA GLU A 192 22.12 -7.46 -39.19
C GLU A 192 22.53 -6.63 -40.43
#